data_AF-A0A246Q3J6-F1
#
_entry.id   AF-A0A246Q3J6-F1
#
_cell.length_a   1.000
_cell.length_b   1.000
_cell.length_c   1.000
_cell.angle_alpha   90.00
_cell.angle_beta   90.00
_cell.angle_gamma   90.00
#
_symmetry.space_group_name_H-M   'P 1'
#
loop_
_entity.id
_entity.type
_entity.pdbx_description
1 polymer ?
#
loop_
_entity_poly.entity_id
_entity_poly.type
_entity_poly.pdbx_seq_one_letter_code
_entity_poly.pdbx_strand_id
1 'polypeptide(L)'
;MGGGANVFRERMVSSWLAAGDTVILLSFRVDTMTTIVDVRDAEAVWSQPLSGLEVLEAALASINLAEIFLNCAVSFPNASGVQRLLLNLKQRSGAALVVAIHEYFVICPSPFLLDKNGTYCGVPSISQCESCLPQHEDGFVSLTGERSIQHWRQMWGEVLAVADEVRCFSQSSKRLLERAYPGIARHATLQPHEVEPLRAVRRARPPNTTLTIGVIGFISHHKGAAVVADLAEAISKAQANVRIVVFGSLDTPSSSDVILQTGPYSRYDLPDLTEKYGVNLALLPSICPETFSFVAHEVISMGLPLMCLDLGAQADLARSSPLGRVSPHQDGPGLLQEIMAFDHDLYLLNSKVPS
;
A
#
# COMPACT_ATOMS: atom_id res chain seq x y z
N MET A 1 1.09 -3.87 10.92
CA MET A 1 0.39 -2.83 10.11
C MET A 1 -1.07 -3.24 9.92
N GLY A 2 -2.00 -2.28 9.90
CA GLY A 2 -3.43 -2.49 9.63
C GLY A 2 -3.80 -1.95 8.25
N GLY A 3 -4.70 -2.61 7.52
CA GLY A 3 -5.13 -2.18 6.19
C GLY A 3 -5.48 -3.33 5.25
N GLY A 4 -5.30 -3.11 3.94
CA GLY A 4 -5.67 -4.06 2.88
C GLY A 4 -5.05 -5.45 3.02
N ALA A 5 -3.79 -5.55 3.46
CA ALA A 5 -3.12 -6.84 3.68
C ALA A 5 -3.79 -7.70 4.77
N ASN A 6 -4.37 -7.07 5.81
CA ASN A 6 -5.11 -7.81 6.84
C ASN A 6 -6.50 -8.22 6.33
N VAL A 7 -7.18 -7.36 5.56
CA VAL A 7 -8.47 -7.71 4.94
C VAL A 7 -8.30 -8.89 3.97
N PHE A 8 -7.24 -8.86 3.17
CA PHE A 8 -6.89 -9.95 2.27
C PHE A 8 -6.59 -11.24 3.04
N ARG A 9 -5.76 -11.17 4.09
CA ARG A 9 -5.50 -12.31 4.97
C ARG A 9 -6.80 -12.90 5.52
N GLU A 10 -7.68 -12.11 6.12
CA GLU A 10 -8.92 -12.64 6.70
C GLU A 10 -9.80 -13.31 5.63
N ARG A 11 -9.89 -12.77 4.40
CA ARG A 11 -10.59 -13.43 3.29
C ARG A 11 -9.98 -14.78 2.93
N MET A 12 -8.65 -14.86 2.87
CA MET A 12 -7.95 -16.13 2.63
C MET A 12 -8.19 -17.14 3.74
N VAL A 13 -8.05 -16.73 5.01
CA VAL A 13 -8.33 -17.57 6.16
C VAL A 13 -9.77 -18.09 6.11
N SER A 14 -10.76 -17.24 5.85
CA SER A 14 -12.15 -17.67 5.69
C SER A 14 -12.34 -18.67 4.56
N SER A 15 -11.64 -18.49 3.43
CA SER A 15 -11.71 -19.43 2.30
C SER A 15 -11.14 -20.80 2.64
N TRP A 16 -10.00 -20.87 3.34
CA TRP A 16 -9.39 -22.13 3.78
C TRP A 16 -10.24 -22.85 4.82
N LEU A 17 -10.77 -22.13 5.80
CA LEU A 17 -11.70 -22.69 6.78
C LEU A 17 -12.96 -23.27 6.10
N ALA A 18 -13.50 -22.59 5.09
CA ALA A 18 -14.64 -23.07 4.31
C ALA A 18 -14.32 -24.31 3.46
N ALA A 19 -13.05 -24.53 3.08
CA ALA A 19 -12.58 -25.73 2.41
C ALA A 19 -12.34 -26.91 3.38
N GLY A 20 -12.46 -26.68 4.69
CA GLY A 20 -12.23 -27.68 5.73
C GLY A 20 -10.79 -27.73 6.24
N ASP A 21 -9.95 -26.76 5.87
CA ASP A 21 -8.56 -26.68 6.34
C ASP A 21 -8.47 -26.11 7.76
N THR A 22 -7.40 -26.48 8.47
CA THR A 22 -6.98 -25.80 9.71
C THR A 22 -5.95 -24.74 9.38
N VAL A 23 -6.17 -23.52 9.85
CA VAL A 23 -5.27 -22.38 9.63
C VAL A 23 -4.46 -22.08 10.88
N ILE A 24 -3.14 -22.06 10.73
CA ILE A 24 -2.20 -21.64 11.77
C ILE A 24 -1.68 -20.25 11.40
N LEU A 25 -2.18 -19.22 12.08
CA LEU A 25 -1.84 -17.83 11.82
C LEU A 25 -0.81 -17.34 12.84
N LEU A 26 0.40 -17.08 12.37
CA LEU A 26 1.43 -16.37 13.11
C LEU A 26 1.27 -14.86 12.90
N SER A 27 1.16 -14.10 14.00
CA SER A 27 1.04 -12.64 13.95
C SER A 27 1.86 -11.96 15.05
N PHE A 28 2.14 -10.67 14.90
CA PHE A 28 2.81 -9.85 15.91
C PHE A 28 1.89 -8.72 16.36
N ARG A 29 1.64 -8.65 17.67
CA ARG A 29 0.87 -7.59 18.33
C ARG A 29 1.82 -6.50 18.78
N VAL A 30 1.73 -5.34 18.13
CA VAL A 30 2.65 -4.20 18.35
C VAL A 30 2.38 -3.50 19.69
N ASP A 31 1.13 -3.47 20.14
CA ASP A 31 0.69 -2.89 21.41
C ASP A 31 1.27 -3.63 22.62
N THR A 32 1.33 -4.97 22.56
CA THR A 32 1.88 -5.81 23.63
C THR A 32 3.31 -6.29 23.35
N MET A 33 3.85 -5.98 22.17
CA MET A 33 5.15 -6.49 21.67
C MET A 33 5.25 -8.02 21.75
N THR A 34 4.15 -8.73 21.46
CA THR A 34 4.09 -10.19 21.55
C THR A 34 3.84 -10.85 20.20
N THR A 35 4.54 -11.95 19.96
CA THR A 35 4.21 -12.88 18.88
C THR A 35 3.07 -13.77 19.34
N ILE A 36 2.02 -13.88 18.54
CA ILE A 36 0.83 -14.69 18.80
C ILE A 36 0.68 -15.74 17.71
N VAL A 37 0.31 -16.95 18.09
CA VAL A 37 -0.21 -17.95 17.16
C VAL A 37 -1.70 -18.14 17.42
N ASP A 38 -2.48 -18.03 16.35
CA ASP A 38 -3.87 -18.48 16.33
C ASP A 38 -3.93 -19.81 15.57
N VAL A 39 -4.63 -20.80 16.11
CA VAL A 39 -5.04 -22.02 15.40
C VAL A 39 -6.55 -21.93 15.21
N ARG A 40 -7.00 -21.95 13.97
CA ARG A 40 -8.39 -21.77 13.58
C ARG A 40 -8.84 -22.97 12.76
N ASP A 41 -9.97 -23.55 13.13
CA ASP A 41 -10.68 -24.55 12.33
C ASP A 41 -12.18 -24.20 12.27
N ALA A 42 -13.01 -25.11 11.74
CA ALA A 42 -14.45 -24.88 11.61
C ALA A 42 -15.20 -24.80 12.96
N GLU A 43 -14.61 -25.31 14.04
CA GLU A 43 -15.26 -25.45 15.35
C GLU A 43 -14.75 -24.42 16.37
N ALA A 44 -13.47 -24.06 16.30
CA ALA A 44 -12.81 -23.27 17.33
C ALA A 44 -11.72 -22.33 16.81
N VAL A 45 -11.45 -21.31 17.63
CA VAL A 45 -10.26 -20.47 17.52
C VAL A 45 -9.50 -20.54 18.84
N TRP A 46 -8.26 -21.01 18.77
CA TRP A 46 -7.33 -21.01 19.89
C TRP A 46 -6.21 -20.01 19.65
N SER A 47 -5.88 -19.19 20.65
CA SER A 47 -4.87 -18.14 20.56
C SER A 47 -3.90 -18.28 21.73
N GLN A 48 -2.60 -18.27 21.46
CA GLN A 48 -1.57 -18.22 22.51
C GLN A 48 -0.40 -17.30 22.16
N PRO A 49 0.18 -16.63 23.16
CA PRO A 49 1.47 -16.00 23.00
C PRO A 49 2.57 -17.05 22.81
N LEU A 50 3.52 -16.74 21.93
CA LEU A 50 4.71 -17.54 21.69
C LEU A 50 5.92 -16.90 22.38
N SER A 51 6.69 -17.70 23.11
CA SER A 51 7.97 -17.29 23.70
C SER A 51 9.09 -17.17 22.66
N GLY A 52 8.93 -17.80 21.49
CA GLY A 52 9.86 -17.76 20.38
C GLY A 52 9.36 -18.55 19.17
N LEU A 53 9.97 -18.32 18.01
CA LEU A 53 9.55 -18.94 16.74
C LEU A 53 9.97 -20.42 16.67
N GLU A 54 11.04 -20.79 17.37
CA GLU A 54 11.51 -22.16 17.51
C GLU A 54 10.50 -23.08 18.21
N VAL A 55 9.68 -22.55 19.12
CA VAL A 55 8.60 -23.30 19.78
C VAL A 55 7.53 -23.67 18.77
N LEU A 56 7.15 -22.72 17.90
CA LEU A 56 6.22 -22.98 16.81
C LEU A 56 6.81 -23.99 15.82
N GLU A 57 8.07 -23.82 15.42
CA GLU A 57 8.74 -24.76 14.50
C GLU A 57 8.76 -26.19 15.04
N ALA A 58 8.99 -26.35 16.35
CA ALA A 58 8.95 -27.65 17.03
C ALA A 58 7.52 -28.21 17.10
N ALA A 59 6.52 -27.38 17.36
CA ALA A 59 5.11 -27.79 17.41
C ALA A 59 4.58 -28.22 16.02
N LEU A 60 5.02 -27.55 14.95
CA LEU A 60 4.66 -27.88 13.58
C LEU A 60 5.43 -29.09 13.02
N ALA A 61 6.37 -29.65 13.79
CA ALA A 61 7.28 -30.68 13.33
C ALA A 61 6.62 -31.96 12.81
N SER A 62 5.49 -32.33 13.40
CA SER A 62 4.71 -33.54 13.09
C SER A 62 3.43 -33.23 12.31
N ILE A 63 3.23 -31.98 11.91
CA ILE A 63 2.04 -31.54 11.19
C ILE A 63 2.35 -31.58 9.69
N ASN A 64 1.43 -32.18 8.92
CA ASN A 64 1.50 -32.14 7.46
C ASN A 64 1.02 -30.78 6.96
N LEU A 65 1.94 -29.85 6.75
CA LEU A 65 1.63 -28.54 6.19
C LEU A 65 1.42 -28.66 4.67
N ALA A 66 0.25 -28.23 4.20
CA ALA A 66 -0.05 -28.17 2.76
C ALA A 66 0.54 -26.92 2.10
N GLU A 67 0.37 -25.76 2.74
CA GLU A 67 0.79 -24.46 2.23
C GLU A 67 1.33 -23.56 3.36
N ILE A 68 2.31 -22.73 3.01
CA ILE A 68 2.90 -21.66 3.82
C ILE A 68 2.69 -20.36 3.04
N PHE A 69 2.00 -19.40 3.66
CA PHE A 69 1.69 -18.13 3.02
C PHE A 69 2.31 -16.96 3.78
N LEU A 70 3.35 -16.34 3.21
CA LEU A 70 3.94 -15.14 3.75
C LEU A 70 3.12 -13.92 3.31
N ASN A 71 2.23 -13.46 4.18
CA ASN A 71 1.38 -12.29 3.93
C ASN A 71 2.09 -10.96 4.18
N CYS A 72 2.78 -10.83 5.33
CA CYS A 72 3.45 -9.61 5.78
C CYS A 72 4.41 -9.96 6.94
N ALA A 73 5.64 -9.47 6.92
CA ALA A 73 6.60 -9.63 8.02
C ALA A 73 7.03 -8.31 8.69
N VAL A 74 6.49 -7.17 8.25
CA VAL A 74 6.96 -5.82 8.65
C VAL A 74 6.96 -5.58 10.16
N SER A 75 5.99 -6.15 10.88
CA SER A 75 5.85 -5.93 12.32
C SER A 75 6.71 -6.87 13.17
N PHE A 76 7.41 -7.83 12.59
CA PHE A 76 8.25 -8.76 13.35
C PHE A 76 9.65 -8.15 13.60
N PRO A 77 10.08 -7.99 14.86
CA PRO A 77 11.41 -7.46 15.18
C PRO A 77 12.54 -8.37 14.70
N ASN A 78 12.33 -9.69 14.77
CA ASN A 78 13.33 -10.68 14.38
C ASN A 78 13.07 -11.21 12.96
N ALA A 79 13.41 -10.41 11.95
CA ALA A 79 13.22 -10.78 10.54
C ALA A 79 13.98 -12.04 10.14
N SER A 80 15.21 -12.25 10.65
CA SER A 80 15.99 -13.47 10.37
C SER A 80 15.39 -14.72 11.01
N GLY A 81 14.73 -14.58 12.16
CA GLY A 81 13.93 -15.65 12.76
C GLY A 81 12.74 -16.06 11.88
N VAL A 82 12.04 -15.09 11.30
CA VAL A 82 10.95 -15.35 10.35
C VAL A 82 11.48 -16.05 9.10
N GLN A 83 12.60 -15.58 8.54
CA GLN A 83 13.26 -16.21 7.40
C GLN A 83 13.61 -17.67 7.67
N ARG A 84 14.29 -17.95 8.80
CA ARG A 84 14.64 -19.31 9.22
C ARG A 84 13.41 -20.21 9.35
N LEU A 85 12.35 -19.71 9.99
CA LEU A 85 11.10 -20.46 10.14
C LEU A 85 10.54 -20.87 8.77
N LEU A 86 10.44 -19.93 7.82
CA LEU A 86 9.92 -20.21 6.47
C LEU A 86 10.75 -21.25 5.74
N LEU A 87 12.08 -21.12 5.74
CA LEU A 87 12.99 -22.05 5.09
C LEU A 87 12.90 -23.46 5.71
N ASN A 88 12.91 -23.54 7.05
CA ASN A 88 12.83 -24.81 7.76
C ASN A 88 11.48 -25.51 7.51
N LEU A 89 10.37 -24.78 7.57
CA LEU A 89 9.05 -25.34 7.28
C LEU A 89 8.96 -25.84 5.84
N LYS A 90 9.41 -25.04 4.86
CA LYS A 90 9.44 -25.44 3.44
C LYS A 90 10.28 -26.69 3.22
N GLN A 91 11.50 -26.72 3.76
CA GLN A 91 12.42 -27.84 3.59
C GLN A 91 11.88 -29.14 4.22
N ARG A 92 11.25 -29.05 5.40
CA ARG A 92 10.82 -30.23 6.16
C ARG A 92 9.49 -30.81 5.69
N SER A 93 8.52 -29.95 5.39
CA SER A 93 7.18 -30.38 4.99
C SER A 93 7.03 -30.58 3.48
N GLY A 94 7.85 -29.89 2.66
CA GLY A 94 7.62 -29.81 1.23
C GLY A 94 6.41 -28.96 0.83
N ALA A 95 5.75 -28.30 1.79
CA ALA A 95 4.59 -27.45 1.57
C ALA A 95 4.84 -26.41 0.48
N ALA A 96 3.79 -26.01 -0.25
CA ALA A 96 3.89 -24.88 -1.16
C ALA A 96 4.18 -23.60 -0.35
N LEU A 97 5.16 -22.80 -0.78
CA LEU A 97 5.50 -21.51 -0.19
C LEU A 97 5.10 -20.40 -1.17
N VAL A 98 4.13 -19.60 -0.76
CA VAL A 98 3.70 -18.40 -1.47
C VAL A 98 4.19 -17.16 -0.71
N VAL A 99 4.92 -16.30 -1.41
CA VAL A 99 5.36 -14.99 -0.89
C VAL A 99 4.54 -13.90 -1.55
N ALA A 100 3.62 -13.29 -0.79
CA ALA A 100 2.78 -12.22 -1.27
C ALA A 100 3.41 -10.85 -1.00
N ILE A 101 3.57 -10.05 -2.06
CA ILE A 101 4.25 -8.75 -2.02
C ILE A 101 3.25 -7.64 -1.69
N HIS A 102 2.69 -7.71 -0.47
CA HIS A 102 1.82 -6.64 0.04
C HIS A 102 2.61 -5.40 0.44
N GLU A 103 3.90 -5.57 0.75
CA GLU A 103 4.84 -4.52 1.11
C GLU A 103 6.23 -4.82 0.53
N TYR A 104 7.10 -3.82 0.46
CA TYR A 104 8.47 -4.00 -0.02
C TYR A 104 9.46 -4.38 1.09
N PHE A 105 8.98 -5.00 2.17
CA PHE A 105 9.82 -5.41 3.30
C PHE A 105 10.92 -6.38 2.90
N VAL A 106 10.61 -7.30 1.98
CA VAL A 106 11.62 -8.21 1.42
C VAL A 106 12.70 -7.49 0.61
N ILE A 107 12.47 -6.24 0.17
CA ILE A 107 13.46 -5.43 -0.57
C ILE A 107 14.32 -4.60 0.39
N CYS A 108 13.73 -4.01 1.43
CA CYS A 108 14.37 -3.09 2.36
C CYS A 108 13.63 -3.08 3.72
N PRO A 109 14.32 -2.91 4.86
CA PRO A 109 13.67 -2.70 6.16
C PRO A 109 12.79 -1.43 6.23
N SER A 110 12.97 -0.47 5.31
CA SER A 110 12.04 0.64 5.07
C SER A 110 10.98 0.18 4.05
N PRO A 111 9.81 -0.32 4.48
CA PRO A 111 8.86 -1.03 3.61
C PRO A 111 8.16 -0.11 2.60
N PHE A 112 8.21 1.20 2.81
CA PHE A 112 7.67 2.23 1.91
C PHE A 112 8.66 2.70 0.85
N LEU A 113 9.90 2.16 0.86
CA LEU A 113 10.98 2.53 -0.06
C LEU A 113 11.33 4.04 -0.04
N LEU A 114 11.09 4.69 1.09
CA LEU A 114 11.59 6.03 1.37
C LEU A 114 13.02 5.92 1.90
N ASP A 115 13.88 6.84 1.49
CA ASP A 115 15.24 6.94 2.00
C ASP A 115 15.29 7.60 3.39
N LYS A 116 16.50 7.80 3.92
CA LYS A 116 16.73 8.48 5.20
C LYS A 116 16.17 9.91 5.27
N ASN A 117 15.91 10.54 4.12
CA ASN A 117 15.34 11.88 4.02
C ASN A 117 13.82 11.85 3.75
N GLY A 118 13.19 10.67 3.76
CA GLY A 118 11.77 10.52 3.47
C GLY A 118 11.41 10.59 1.99
N THR A 119 12.39 10.52 1.08
CA THR A 119 12.16 10.59 -0.37
C THR A 119 12.16 9.21 -0.99
N TYR A 120 11.24 8.92 -1.91
CA TYR A 120 11.21 7.64 -2.61
C TYR A 120 12.51 7.39 -3.39
N CYS A 121 13.20 6.29 -3.07
CA CYS A 121 14.55 6.02 -3.59
C CYS A 121 14.57 5.20 -4.89
N GLY A 122 13.46 4.58 -5.29
CA GLY A 122 13.39 3.79 -6.53
C GLY A 122 14.19 2.47 -6.52
N VAL A 123 14.61 1.99 -5.35
CA VAL A 123 15.49 0.82 -5.18
C VAL A 123 16.82 1.05 -5.91
N PRO A 124 17.70 1.92 -5.37
CA PRO A 124 18.95 2.29 -6.02
C PRO A 124 20.00 1.17 -5.88
N SER A 125 21.23 1.45 -6.32
CA SER A 125 22.36 0.52 -6.21
C SER A 125 22.62 0.08 -4.76
N ILE A 126 23.23 -1.10 -4.58
CA ILE A 126 23.58 -1.62 -3.25
C ILE A 126 24.46 -0.63 -2.48
N SER A 127 25.45 0.00 -3.11
CA SER A 127 26.34 0.97 -2.45
C SER A 127 25.60 2.21 -1.92
N GLN A 128 24.59 2.69 -2.66
CA GLN A 128 23.74 3.79 -2.20
C GLN A 128 22.87 3.36 -1.02
N CYS A 129 22.28 2.16 -1.06
CA CYS A 129 21.51 1.62 0.04
C CYS A 129 22.37 1.38 1.30
N GLU A 130 23.60 0.88 1.16
CA GLU A 130 24.55 0.67 2.27
C GLU A 130 24.98 1.99 2.93
N SER A 131 24.96 3.09 2.18
CA SER A 131 25.19 4.44 2.74
C SER A 131 23.93 5.01 3.42
N CYS A 132 22.76 4.59 2.98
CA CYS A 132 21.47 5.10 3.47
C CYS A 132 21.03 4.41 4.76
N LEU A 133 21.01 3.08 4.78
CA LEU A 133 20.36 2.29 5.83
C LEU A 133 20.96 2.52 7.24
N PRO A 134 22.29 2.67 7.42
CA PRO A 134 22.88 3.03 8.71
C PRO A 134 22.41 4.38 9.29
N GLN A 135 21.96 5.30 8.44
CA GLN A 135 21.50 6.65 8.81
C GLN A 135 19.97 6.76 8.79
N HIS A 136 19.26 5.66 8.60
CA HIS A 136 17.81 5.67 8.45
C HIS A 136 17.14 5.46 9.81
N GLU A 137 16.51 6.51 10.31
CA GLU A 137 15.93 6.56 11.67
C GLU A 137 14.46 6.10 11.74
N ASP A 138 13.92 5.56 10.63
CA ASP A 138 12.52 5.13 10.59
C ASP A 138 12.25 3.99 11.59
N GLY A 139 11.05 4.00 12.16
CA GLY A 139 10.65 3.05 13.19
C GLY A 139 10.71 1.59 12.74
N PHE A 140 10.37 1.29 11.48
CA PHE A 140 10.44 -0.07 10.95
C PHE A 140 11.88 -0.54 10.78
N VAL A 141 12.75 0.34 10.28
CA VAL A 141 14.19 0.06 10.17
C VAL A 141 14.79 -0.20 11.55
N SER A 142 14.45 0.64 12.53
CA SER A 142 14.90 0.48 13.93
C SER A 142 14.38 -0.80 14.58
N LEU A 143 13.12 -1.17 14.32
CA LEU A 143 12.51 -2.39 14.85
C LEU A 143 13.26 -3.66 14.46
N THR A 144 13.74 -3.74 13.21
CA THR A 144 14.44 -4.94 12.70
C THR A 144 15.93 -4.99 13.06
N GLY A 145 16.53 -3.85 13.39
CA GLY A 145 17.95 -3.74 13.77
C GLY A 145 18.97 -3.95 12.64
N GLU A 146 18.61 -4.59 11.51
CA GLU A 146 19.51 -4.78 10.37
C GLU A 146 19.90 -3.44 9.71
N ARG A 147 21.18 -3.30 9.34
CA ARG A 147 21.76 -2.09 8.75
C ARG A 147 22.55 -2.32 7.47
N SER A 148 22.75 -3.57 7.04
CA SER A 148 23.27 -3.93 5.74
C SER A 148 22.14 -4.32 4.80
N ILE A 149 22.00 -3.57 3.70
CA ILE A 149 21.04 -3.92 2.65
C ILE A 149 21.46 -5.19 1.91
N GLN A 150 22.77 -5.47 1.82
CA GLN A 150 23.29 -6.66 1.19
C GLN A 150 22.89 -7.90 1.99
N HIS A 151 23.10 -7.88 3.31
CA HIS A 151 22.65 -8.97 4.17
C HIS A 151 21.13 -9.13 4.14
N TRP A 152 20.38 -8.01 4.22
CA TRP A 152 18.92 -8.03 4.16
C TRP A 152 18.39 -8.68 2.89
N ARG A 153 18.91 -8.28 1.73
CA ARG A 153 18.50 -8.84 0.44
C ARG A 153 18.99 -10.27 0.26
N GLN A 154 20.18 -10.62 0.74
CA GLN A 154 20.61 -12.03 0.71
C GLN A 154 19.64 -12.92 1.49
N MET A 155 19.33 -12.53 2.73
CA MET A 155 18.45 -13.28 3.63
C MET A 155 17.05 -13.49 3.04
N TRP A 156 16.40 -12.43 2.55
CA TRP A 156 15.09 -12.56 1.90
C TRP A 156 15.17 -13.22 0.52
N GLY A 157 16.27 -13.03 -0.20
CA GLY A 157 16.54 -13.69 -1.47
C GLY A 157 16.57 -15.22 -1.36
N GLU A 158 17.06 -15.76 -0.24
CA GLU A 158 17.01 -17.20 0.05
C GLU A 158 15.56 -17.72 0.15
N VAL A 159 14.67 -16.96 0.79
CA VAL A 159 13.23 -17.30 0.87
C VAL A 159 12.58 -17.22 -0.51
N LEU A 160 12.86 -16.15 -1.25
CA LEU A 160 12.31 -15.95 -2.60
C LEU A 160 12.79 -17.04 -3.59
N ALA A 161 14.01 -17.55 -3.43
CA ALA A 161 14.58 -18.58 -4.30
C ALA A 161 13.91 -19.96 -4.13
N VAL A 162 13.37 -20.25 -2.95
CA VAL A 162 12.67 -21.53 -2.67
C VAL A 162 11.14 -21.42 -2.70
N ALA A 163 10.61 -20.22 -2.90
CA ALA A 163 9.18 -19.98 -3.03
C ALA A 163 8.64 -20.61 -4.33
N ASP A 164 7.51 -21.29 -4.24
CA ASP A 164 6.81 -21.82 -5.42
C ASP A 164 6.08 -20.70 -6.18
N GLU A 165 5.71 -19.63 -5.46
CA GLU A 165 5.12 -18.42 -6.05
C GLU A 165 5.59 -17.15 -5.34
N VAL A 166 6.00 -16.16 -6.13
CA VAL A 166 6.17 -14.76 -5.68
C VAL A 166 5.03 -13.93 -6.24
N ARG A 167 4.00 -13.68 -5.43
CA ARG A 167 2.75 -13.04 -5.88
C ARG A 167 2.82 -11.53 -5.79
N CYS A 168 2.80 -10.88 -6.95
CA CYS A 168 2.72 -9.41 -7.05
C CYS A 168 1.28 -8.96 -7.37
N PHE A 169 0.93 -7.77 -6.88
CA PHE A 169 -0.39 -7.17 -7.10
C PHE A 169 -0.39 -6.05 -8.15
N SER A 170 0.78 -5.63 -8.62
CA SER A 170 0.95 -4.64 -9.69
C SER A 170 2.20 -4.90 -10.52
N GLN A 171 2.24 -4.30 -11.72
CA GLN A 171 3.44 -4.31 -12.56
C GLN A 171 4.59 -3.53 -11.89
N SER A 172 4.29 -2.43 -11.20
CA SER A 172 5.27 -1.69 -10.40
C SER A 172 5.96 -2.57 -9.36
N SER A 173 5.22 -3.42 -8.64
CA SER A 173 5.83 -4.32 -7.65
C SER A 173 6.80 -5.31 -8.31
N LYS A 174 6.44 -5.85 -9.47
CA LYS A 174 7.35 -6.70 -10.26
C LYS A 174 8.62 -5.97 -10.69
N ARG A 175 8.49 -4.73 -11.20
CA ARG A 175 9.64 -3.91 -11.62
C ARG A 175 10.57 -3.60 -10.45
N LEU A 176 10.02 -3.30 -9.27
CA LEU A 176 10.82 -2.99 -8.08
C LEU A 176 11.50 -4.22 -7.50
N LEU A 177 10.81 -5.37 -7.52
CA LEU A 177 11.43 -6.65 -7.18
C LEU A 177 12.56 -7.01 -8.13
N GLU A 178 12.39 -6.85 -9.44
CA GLU A 178 13.44 -7.12 -10.43
C GLU A 178 14.69 -6.24 -10.21
N ARG A 179 14.51 -4.99 -9.79
CA ARG A 179 15.63 -4.11 -9.42
C ARG A 179 16.38 -4.59 -8.18
N ALA A 180 15.66 -5.15 -7.20
CA ALA A 180 16.26 -5.68 -5.98
C ALA A 180 16.89 -7.07 -6.17
N TYR A 181 16.27 -7.89 -7.02
CA TYR A 181 16.55 -9.30 -7.25
C TYR A 181 16.51 -9.60 -8.76
N PRO A 182 17.62 -9.41 -9.49
CA PRO A 182 17.65 -9.66 -10.93
C PRO A 182 17.22 -11.09 -11.28
N GLY A 183 16.26 -11.23 -12.20
CA GLY A 183 15.68 -12.50 -12.65
C GLY A 183 14.41 -12.91 -11.91
N ILE A 184 14.06 -12.31 -10.77
CA ILE A 184 12.90 -12.71 -9.97
C ILE A 184 11.58 -12.50 -10.72
N ALA A 185 11.50 -11.52 -11.63
CA ALA A 185 10.27 -11.22 -12.35
C ALA A 185 9.77 -12.39 -13.20
N ARG A 186 10.65 -13.32 -13.60
CA ARG A 186 10.30 -14.55 -14.33
C ARG A 186 9.52 -15.55 -13.47
N HIS A 187 9.75 -15.50 -12.16
CA HIS A 187 9.10 -16.37 -11.17
C HIS A 187 7.94 -15.66 -10.45
N ALA A 188 7.82 -14.33 -10.63
CA ALA A 188 6.74 -13.57 -10.03
C ALA A 188 5.43 -13.68 -10.84
N THR A 189 4.34 -14.00 -10.16
CA THR A 189 2.98 -13.96 -10.73
C THR A 189 2.38 -12.57 -10.57
N LEU A 190 1.40 -12.23 -11.40
CA LEU A 190 0.62 -11.01 -11.24
C LEU A 190 -0.83 -11.40 -10.93
N GLN A 191 -1.26 -11.18 -9.71
CA GLN A 191 -2.63 -11.46 -9.26
C GLN A 191 -3.14 -10.23 -8.50
N PRO A 192 -3.64 -9.20 -9.20
CA PRO A 192 -4.18 -8.00 -8.57
C PRO A 192 -5.34 -8.34 -7.62
N HIS A 193 -5.55 -7.52 -6.58
CA HIS A 193 -6.71 -7.70 -5.71
C HIS A 193 -8.01 -7.36 -6.42
N GLU A 194 -9.08 -8.05 -6.03
CA GLU A 194 -10.43 -7.71 -6.45
C GLU A 194 -11.00 -6.60 -5.58
N VAL A 195 -11.55 -5.58 -6.23
CA VAL A 195 -12.23 -4.45 -5.61
C VAL A 195 -13.66 -4.45 -6.12
N GLU A 196 -14.61 -4.63 -5.21
CA GLU A 196 -16.03 -4.51 -5.54
C GLU A 196 -16.31 -3.06 -5.98
N PRO A 197 -16.84 -2.87 -7.20
CA PRO A 197 -17.02 -1.54 -7.77
C PRO A 197 -18.05 -0.74 -6.97
N LEU A 198 -17.79 0.56 -6.82
CA LEU A 198 -18.75 1.50 -6.25
C LEU A 198 -19.67 2.03 -7.36
N ARG A 199 -20.83 2.57 -6.98
CA ARG A 199 -21.72 3.22 -7.94
C ARG A 199 -21.02 4.41 -8.59
N ALA A 200 -21.32 4.66 -9.87
CA ALA A 200 -20.87 5.87 -10.53
C ALA A 200 -21.45 7.12 -9.84
N VAL A 201 -20.63 8.17 -9.75
CA VAL A 201 -21.06 9.47 -9.24
C VAL A 201 -21.61 10.34 -10.35
N ARG A 202 -22.63 11.14 -10.03
CA ARG A 202 -23.19 12.12 -10.94
C ARG A 202 -22.23 13.28 -11.10
N ARG A 203 -21.70 13.44 -12.31
CA ARG A 203 -20.81 14.55 -12.67
C ARG A 203 -21.62 15.70 -13.27
N ALA A 204 -22.22 16.54 -12.43
CA ALA A 204 -22.82 17.78 -12.88
C ALA A 204 -21.96 18.96 -12.40
N ARG A 205 -21.25 19.62 -13.31
CA ARG A 205 -20.47 20.83 -12.99
C ARG A 205 -21.00 22.02 -13.78
N PRO A 206 -21.64 23.01 -13.13
CA PRO A 206 -21.87 24.31 -13.74
C PRO A 206 -20.53 25.01 -14.04
N PRO A 207 -20.43 25.83 -15.09
CA PRO A 207 -19.24 26.65 -15.34
C PRO A 207 -18.89 27.53 -14.13
N ASN A 208 -17.61 27.82 -13.92
CA ASN A 208 -17.09 28.75 -12.89
C ASN A 208 -17.37 28.37 -11.42
N THR A 209 -17.66 27.10 -11.11
CA THR A 209 -17.69 26.64 -9.71
C THR A 209 -16.29 26.34 -9.18
N THR A 210 -16.11 26.51 -7.87
CA THR A 210 -14.91 26.09 -7.13
C THR A 210 -14.51 24.67 -7.49
N LEU A 211 -13.24 24.48 -7.82
CA LEU A 211 -12.66 23.15 -8.06
C LEU A 211 -12.48 22.45 -6.71
N THR A 212 -13.17 21.33 -6.50
CA THR A 212 -13.05 20.53 -5.28
C THR A 212 -12.23 19.28 -5.54
N ILE A 213 -11.07 19.19 -4.89
CA ILE A 213 -10.17 18.04 -4.91
C ILE A 213 -10.57 17.11 -3.75
N GLY A 214 -10.86 15.84 -4.06
CA GLY A 214 -11.09 14.82 -3.05
C GLY A 214 -9.79 14.10 -2.71
N VAL A 215 -9.45 13.96 -1.43
CA VAL A 215 -8.34 13.12 -0.95
C VAL A 215 -8.94 12.05 -0.05
N ILE A 216 -8.71 10.78 -0.35
CA ILE A 216 -9.44 9.67 0.28
C ILE A 216 -8.52 8.86 1.20
N GLY A 217 -8.91 8.73 2.47
CA GLY A 217 -8.28 7.88 3.46
C GLY A 217 -7.66 8.63 4.64
N PHE A 218 -7.04 7.85 5.53
CA PHE A 218 -6.12 8.35 6.54
C PHE A 218 -4.77 8.64 5.86
N ILE A 219 -4.45 9.92 5.68
CA ILE A 219 -3.27 10.39 4.96
C ILE A 219 -2.14 10.60 5.95
N SER A 220 -1.35 9.55 6.14
CA SER A 220 -0.08 9.54 6.89
C SER A 220 1.05 10.20 6.11
N HIS A 221 2.21 10.37 6.76
CA HIS A 221 3.43 10.87 6.11
C HIS A 221 3.74 10.18 4.76
N HIS A 222 3.84 8.85 4.73
CA HIS A 222 4.14 8.08 3.51
C HIS A 222 3.01 8.12 2.46
N LYS A 223 1.77 8.43 2.88
CA LYS A 223 0.64 8.66 1.98
C LYS A 223 0.56 10.10 1.48
N GLY A 224 1.53 10.94 1.79
CA GLY A 224 1.66 12.29 1.21
C GLY A 224 1.00 13.39 2.02
N ALA A 225 0.94 13.28 3.35
CA ALA A 225 0.36 14.33 4.18
C ALA A 225 1.00 15.72 3.94
N ALA A 226 2.32 15.74 3.83
CA ALA A 226 3.08 16.95 3.49
C ALA A 226 2.78 17.49 2.09
N VAL A 227 2.53 16.61 1.11
CA VAL A 227 2.15 17.02 -0.26
C VAL A 227 0.80 17.72 -0.26
N VAL A 228 -0.17 17.21 0.52
CA VAL A 228 -1.48 17.85 0.67
C VAL A 228 -1.35 19.22 1.34
N ALA A 229 -0.51 19.34 2.37
CA ALA A 229 -0.26 20.59 3.06
C ALA A 229 0.39 21.64 2.15
N ASP A 230 1.40 21.26 1.37
CA ASP A 230 2.08 22.13 0.40
C ASP A 230 1.13 22.57 -0.74
N LEU A 231 0.31 21.64 -1.25
CA LEU A 231 -0.74 21.98 -2.22
C LEU A 231 -1.75 22.99 -1.65
N ALA A 232 -2.17 22.83 -0.39
CA ALA A 232 -3.07 23.77 0.26
C ALA A 232 -2.44 25.16 0.43
N GLU A 233 -1.14 25.23 0.75
CA GLU A 233 -0.40 26.49 0.82
C GLU A 233 -0.31 27.16 -0.57
N ALA A 234 -0.03 26.38 -1.61
CA ALA A 234 0.01 26.87 -3.00
C ALA A 234 -1.35 27.43 -3.46
N ILE A 235 -2.46 26.75 -3.12
CA ILE A 235 -3.82 27.23 -3.40
C ILE A 235 -4.07 28.58 -2.73
N SER A 236 -3.76 28.69 -1.43
CA SER A 236 -3.95 29.93 -0.66
C SER A 236 -3.11 31.07 -1.22
N LYS A 237 -1.83 30.83 -1.53
CA LYS A 237 -0.92 31.84 -2.11
C LYS A 237 -1.36 32.31 -3.48
N ALA A 238 -1.85 31.41 -4.33
CA ALA A 238 -2.35 31.73 -5.66
C ALA A 238 -3.75 32.36 -5.63
N GLN A 239 -4.42 32.39 -4.48
CA GLN A 239 -5.84 32.73 -4.33
C GLN A 239 -6.72 31.96 -5.33
N ALA A 240 -6.34 30.71 -5.59
CA ALA A 240 -7.03 29.89 -6.59
C ALA A 240 -8.42 29.50 -6.07
N ASN A 241 -9.42 29.47 -6.95
CA ASN A 241 -10.77 29.01 -6.61
C ASN A 241 -10.83 27.47 -6.53
N VAL A 242 -10.05 26.92 -5.59
CA VAL A 242 -9.81 25.49 -5.38
C VAL A 242 -9.94 25.20 -3.89
N ARG A 243 -10.52 24.05 -3.54
CA ARG A 243 -10.55 23.54 -2.16
C ARG A 243 -10.22 22.05 -2.13
N ILE A 244 -9.80 21.56 -0.97
CA ILE A 244 -9.47 20.17 -0.71
C ILE A 244 -10.45 19.61 0.32
N VAL A 245 -11.06 18.46 0.01
CA VAL A 245 -11.88 17.70 0.95
C VAL A 245 -11.20 16.36 1.20
N VAL A 246 -10.77 16.15 2.44
CA VAL A 246 -10.16 14.90 2.90
C VAL A 246 -11.26 14.02 3.50
N PHE A 247 -11.61 12.95 2.79
CA PHE A 247 -12.47 11.89 3.31
C PHE A 247 -11.65 11.00 4.22
N GLY A 248 -11.68 11.27 5.53
CA GLY A 248 -10.76 10.70 6.49
C GLY A 248 -10.07 11.78 7.31
N SER A 249 -8.77 11.61 7.54
CA SER A 249 -7.95 12.58 8.28
C SER A 249 -6.56 12.73 7.69
N LEU A 250 -5.92 13.86 8.02
CA LEU A 250 -4.57 14.23 7.60
C LEU A 250 -3.65 14.23 8.82
N ASP A 251 -2.55 13.49 8.75
CA ASP A 251 -1.56 13.32 9.84
C ASP A 251 -0.53 14.47 9.90
N THR A 252 -0.94 15.65 9.47
CA THR A 252 -0.17 16.88 9.56
C THR A 252 -1.12 18.02 9.97
N PRO A 253 -0.75 18.86 10.95
CA PRO A 253 -1.54 20.04 11.27
C PRO A 253 -1.68 20.90 10.01
N SER A 254 -2.91 21.17 9.59
CA SER A 254 -3.18 22.17 8.56
C SER A 254 -4.17 23.17 9.13
N SER A 255 -3.73 24.42 9.27
CA SER A 255 -4.59 25.55 9.62
C SER A 255 -5.16 26.24 8.38
N SER A 256 -5.15 25.58 7.22
CA SER A 256 -5.58 26.19 5.97
C SER A 256 -7.09 26.08 5.81
N ASP A 257 -7.75 27.23 5.60
CA ASP A 257 -9.20 27.32 5.32
C ASP A 257 -9.60 26.58 4.01
N VAL A 258 -8.62 26.17 3.21
CA VAL A 258 -8.85 25.43 1.96
C VAL A 258 -9.05 23.92 2.19
N ILE A 259 -8.70 23.39 3.37
CA ILE A 259 -8.83 21.96 3.69
C ILE A 259 -10.02 21.71 4.60
N LEU A 260 -10.90 20.80 4.19
CA LEU A 260 -11.96 20.24 5.02
C LEU A 260 -11.71 18.75 5.28
N GLN A 261 -11.59 18.33 6.54
CA GLN A 261 -11.53 16.92 6.92
C GLN A 261 -12.91 16.43 7.35
N THR A 262 -13.41 15.34 6.77
CA THR A 262 -14.74 14.79 7.12
C THR A 262 -14.69 13.82 8.30
N GLY A 263 -13.50 13.35 8.69
CA GLY A 263 -13.33 12.25 9.63
C GLY A 263 -13.56 10.88 8.98
N PRO A 264 -13.61 9.81 9.80
CA PRO A 264 -13.79 8.44 9.33
C PRO A 264 -15.05 8.27 8.46
N TYR A 265 -14.97 7.38 7.48
CA TYR A 265 -16.05 7.10 6.54
C TYR A 265 -16.15 5.60 6.28
N SER A 266 -17.33 5.13 5.85
CA SER A 266 -17.47 3.81 5.24
C SER A 266 -17.19 3.89 3.75
N ARG A 267 -16.50 2.89 3.19
CA ARG A 267 -16.23 2.81 1.74
C ARG A 267 -17.49 2.99 0.88
N TYR A 268 -18.65 2.51 1.36
CA TYR A 268 -19.90 2.58 0.63
C TYR A 268 -20.53 3.98 0.63
N ASP A 269 -20.11 4.86 1.55
CA ASP A 269 -20.57 6.26 1.60
C ASP A 269 -19.79 7.15 0.62
N LEU A 270 -18.66 6.67 0.08
CA LEU A 270 -17.78 7.46 -0.79
C LEU A 270 -18.53 8.12 -1.97
N PRO A 271 -19.42 7.43 -2.71
CA PRO A 271 -20.15 8.06 -3.81
C PRO A 271 -21.03 9.23 -3.34
N ASP A 272 -21.75 9.04 -2.23
CA ASP A 272 -22.66 10.07 -1.67
C ASP A 272 -21.87 11.25 -1.12
N LEU A 273 -20.74 11.00 -0.45
CA LEU A 273 -19.84 12.04 0.02
C LEU A 273 -19.21 12.80 -1.15
N THR A 274 -18.75 12.10 -2.18
CA THR A 274 -18.18 12.71 -3.40
C THR A 274 -19.18 13.70 -4.02
N GLU A 275 -20.45 13.31 -4.16
CA GLU A 275 -21.51 14.17 -4.68
C GLU A 275 -21.87 15.31 -3.72
N LYS A 276 -22.05 15.02 -2.43
CA LYS A 276 -22.38 16.00 -1.38
C LYS A 276 -21.37 17.15 -1.34
N TYR A 277 -20.09 16.83 -1.46
CA TYR A 277 -19.01 17.80 -1.42
C TYR A 277 -18.63 18.33 -2.82
N GLY A 278 -19.31 17.88 -3.88
CA GLY A 278 -19.09 18.37 -5.24
C GLY A 278 -17.68 18.11 -5.76
N VAL A 279 -17.09 16.97 -5.40
CA VAL A 279 -15.71 16.61 -5.78
C VAL A 279 -15.63 16.45 -7.31
N ASN A 280 -14.65 17.13 -7.91
CA ASN A 280 -14.46 17.14 -9.35
C ASN A 280 -13.40 16.13 -9.81
N LEU A 281 -12.39 15.91 -8.98
CA LEU A 281 -11.33 14.91 -9.18
C LEU A 281 -10.80 14.46 -7.82
N ALA A 282 -10.28 13.24 -7.77
CA ALA A 282 -9.55 12.72 -6.63
C ALA A 282 -8.04 12.87 -6.83
N LEU A 283 -7.33 13.20 -5.75
CA LEU A 283 -5.88 13.18 -5.67
C LEU A 283 -5.43 12.06 -4.73
N LEU A 284 -4.52 11.23 -5.21
CA LEU A 284 -3.76 10.27 -4.40
C LEU A 284 -2.33 10.81 -4.23
N PRO A 285 -2.01 11.46 -3.10
CA PRO A 285 -0.75 12.17 -2.90
C PRO A 285 0.40 11.26 -2.43
N SER A 286 0.19 9.94 -2.46
CA SER A 286 1.10 8.93 -1.89
C SER A 286 2.52 9.05 -2.45
N ILE A 287 3.48 9.34 -1.57
CA ILE A 287 4.91 9.43 -1.89
C ILE A 287 5.63 8.08 -1.81
N CYS A 288 4.93 7.04 -1.34
CA CYS A 288 5.39 5.66 -1.45
C CYS A 288 4.78 4.99 -2.69
N PRO A 289 5.52 4.10 -3.38
CA PRO A 289 4.91 3.25 -4.39
C PRO A 289 3.94 2.30 -3.69
N GLU A 290 2.65 2.34 -4.00
CA GLU A 290 1.73 1.34 -3.47
C GLU A 290 1.96 0.01 -4.21
N THR A 291 1.80 -1.11 -3.51
CA THR A 291 1.84 -2.46 -4.10
C THR A 291 0.55 -2.75 -4.86
N PHE A 292 -0.57 -2.25 -4.31
CA PHE A 292 -1.89 -2.19 -4.92
C PHE A 292 -2.67 -1.01 -4.31
N SER A 293 -3.40 -0.26 -5.13
CA SER A 293 -4.14 0.92 -4.67
C SER A 293 -5.65 0.71 -4.67
N PHE A 294 -6.20 0.27 -3.54
CA PHE A 294 -7.65 0.10 -3.38
C PHE A 294 -8.42 1.40 -3.67
N VAL A 295 -7.92 2.52 -3.16
CA VAL A 295 -8.54 3.84 -3.36
C VAL A 295 -8.54 4.23 -4.84
N ALA A 296 -7.46 3.98 -5.59
CA ALA A 296 -7.44 4.29 -7.01
C ALA A 296 -8.49 3.48 -7.80
N HIS A 297 -8.67 2.20 -7.46
CA HIS A 297 -9.72 1.36 -8.02
C HIS A 297 -11.13 1.85 -7.66
N GLU A 298 -11.36 2.25 -6.40
CA GLU A 298 -12.62 2.84 -5.94
C GLU A 298 -12.96 4.12 -6.73
N VAL A 299 -12.01 5.05 -6.85
CA VAL A 299 -12.14 6.30 -7.61
C VAL A 299 -12.51 6.05 -9.07
N ILE A 300 -11.79 5.15 -9.75
CA ILE A 300 -12.07 4.83 -11.15
C ILE A 300 -13.43 4.16 -11.30
N SER A 301 -13.82 3.27 -10.39
CA SER A 301 -15.13 2.61 -10.43
C SER A 301 -16.29 3.59 -10.28
N MET A 302 -16.09 4.67 -9.52
CA MET A 302 -17.06 5.77 -9.41
C MET A 302 -17.13 6.65 -10.68
N GLY A 303 -16.24 6.45 -11.66
CA GLY A 303 -16.13 7.33 -12.83
C GLY A 303 -15.58 8.72 -12.49
N LEU A 304 -14.89 8.85 -11.35
CA LEU A 304 -14.28 10.10 -10.90
C LEU A 304 -12.87 10.24 -11.51
N PRO A 305 -12.50 11.42 -12.04
CA PRO A 305 -11.14 11.66 -12.48
C PRO A 305 -10.12 11.46 -11.36
N LEU A 306 -9.02 10.79 -11.66
CA LEU A 306 -7.97 10.42 -10.74
C LEU A 306 -6.66 11.11 -11.13
N MET A 307 -6.06 11.84 -10.20
CA MET A 307 -4.66 12.25 -10.28
C MET A 307 -3.85 11.57 -9.18
N CYS A 308 -2.64 11.12 -9.49
CA CYS A 308 -1.69 10.63 -8.50
C CYS A 308 -0.25 11.03 -8.83
N LEU A 309 0.66 10.85 -7.87
CA LEU A 309 2.09 10.98 -8.12
C LEU A 309 2.61 9.80 -8.96
N ASP A 310 3.74 9.97 -9.65
CA ASP A 310 4.32 8.97 -10.56
C ASP A 310 5.03 7.79 -9.88
N LEU A 311 4.32 7.10 -9.00
CA LEU A 311 4.86 6.03 -8.18
C LEU A 311 3.90 4.84 -8.13
N GLY A 312 4.45 3.63 -8.03
CA GLY A 312 3.69 2.45 -7.62
C GLY A 312 2.52 2.01 -8.50
N ALA A 313 1.67 1.19 -7.92
CA ALA A 313 0.45 0.68 -8.53
C ALA A 313 -0.57 1.77 -8.85
N GLN A 314 -0.63 2.83 -8.04
CA GLN A 314 -1.54 3.96 -8.25
C GLN A 314 -1.26 4.63 -9.61
N ALA A 315 0.02 4.81 -9.98
CA ALA A 315 0.40 5.40 -11.25
C ALA A 315 0.21 4.45 -12.43
N ASP A 316 0.44 3.14 -12.25
CA ASP A 316 0.13 2.13 -13.26
C ASP A 316 -1.37 2.15 -13.63
N LEU A 317 -2.24 2.26 -12.62
CA LEU A 317 -3.69 2.29 -12.82
C LEU A 317 -4.17 3.63 -13.38
N ALA A 318 -3.63 4.77 -12.91
CA ALA A 318 -3.97 6.06 -13.47
C ALA A 318 -3.64 6.14 -14.97
N ARG A 319 -2.48 5.61 -15.39
CA ARG A 319 -2.09 5.57 -16.82
C ARG A 319 -2.99 4.72 -17.70
N SER A 320 -3.61 3.68 -17.15
CA SER A 320 -4.48 2.77 -17.91
C SER A 320 -5.92 3.28 -18.04
N SER A 321 -6.26 4.39 -17.37
CA SER A 321 -7.60 4.97 -17.38
C SER A 321 -7.65 6.26 -18.20
N PRO A 322 -8.69 6.47 -19.04
CA PRO A 322 -8.89 7.75 -19.74
C PRO A 322 -9.22 8.91 -18.78
N LEU A 323 -9.63 8.58 -17.55
CA LEU A 323 -9.90 9.54 -16.49
C LEU A 323 -8.73 9.64 -15.50
N GLY A 324 -7.57 9.04 -15.81
CA GLY A 324 -6.39 9.05 -14.96
C GLY A 324 -5.30 9.99 -15.48
N ARG A 325 -4.62 10.66 -14.56
CA ARG A 325 -3.46 11.52 -14.82
C ARG A 325 -2.38 11.25 -13.78
N VAL A 326 -1.14 11.23 -14.24
CA VAL A 326 0.03 11.11 -13.35
C VAL A 326 0.76 12.45 -13.34
N SER A 327 1.01 12.98 -12.15
CA SER A 327 1.81 14.18 -11.94
C SER A 327 3.28 13.80 -11.73
N PRO A 328 4.22 14.41 -12.48
CA PRO A 328 5.65 14.32 -12.17
C PRO A 328 6.06 15.24 -11.02
N HIS A 329 5.21 16.21 -10.66
CA HIS A 329 5.43 17.17 -9.58
C HIS A 329 4.87 16.66 -8.26
N GLN A 330 5.67 16.80 -7.20
CA GLN A 330 5.29 16.49 -5.82
C GLN A 330 5.19 17.76 -4.96
N ASP A 331 5.70 18.89 -5.45
CA ASP A 331 5.57 20.20 -4.83
C ASP A 331 4.18 20.80 -5.08
N GLY A 332 3.68 21.57 -4.11
CA GLY A 332 2.37 22.20 -4.14
C GLY A 332 2.11 23.05 -5.38
N PRO A 333 3.01 23.99 -5.77
CA PRO A 333 2.83 24.82 -6.94
C PRO A 333 2.75 24.04 -8.25
N GLY A 334 3.67 23.09 -8.48
CA GLY A 334 3.66 22.24 -9.67
C GLY A 334 2.43 21.35 -9.73
N LEU A 335 2.05 20.75 -8.60
CA LEU A 335 0.85 19.91 -8.51
C LEU A 335 -0.43 20.71 -8.74
N LEU A 336 -0.53 21.94 -8.23
CA LEU A 336 -1.67 22.83 -8.49
C LEU A 336 -1.82 23.13 -9.98
N GLN A 337 -0.71 23.41 -10.68
CA GLN A 337 -0.72 23.67 -12.12
C GLN A 337 -1.22 22.45 -12.91
N GLU A 338 -0.72 21.25 -12.61
CA GLU A 338 -1.18 20.00 -13.24
C GLU A 338 -2.66 19.74 -12.98
N ILE A 339 -3.13 19.96 -11.75
CA ILE A 339 -4.54 19.78 -11.37
C ILE A 339 -5.45 20.72 -12.17
N MET A 340 -5.09 22.00 -12.29
CA MET A 340 -5.88 22.98 -13.05
C MET A 340 -5.88 22.67 -14.55
N ALA A 341 -4.75 22.23 -15.10
CA ALA A 341 -4.67 21.80 -16.49
C ALA A 341 -5.54 20.56 -16.75
N PHE A 342 -5.48 19.57 -15.85
CA PHE A 342 -6.28 18.36 -15.98
C PHE A 342 -7.78 18.65 -15.88
N ASP A 343 -8.19 19.51 -14.94
CA ASP A 343 -9.59 19.96 -14.82
C ASP A 343 -10.08 20.67 -16.09
N HIS A 344 -9.23 21.50 -16.71
CA HIS A 344 -9.54 22.17 -17.97
C HIS A 344 -9.75 21.17 -19.12
N ASP A 345 -8.85 20.19 -19.26
CA ASP A 345 -8.96 19.13 -20.28
C ASP A 345 -10.27 18.34 -20.14
N LEU A 346 -10.65 18.00 -18.90
CA LEU A 346 -11.90 17.30 -18.59
C LEU A 346 -13.14 18.12 -18.96
N TYR A 347 -13.11 19.43 -18.74
CA TYR A 347 -14.21 20.32 -19.14
C TYR A 347 -14.40 20.34 -20.66
N LEU A 348 -13.31 20.43 -21.43
CA LEU A 348 -13.36 20.43 -22.90
C LEU A 348 -13.90 19.11 -23.47
N LEU A 349 -13.56 17.98 -22.86
CA LEU A 349 -14.07 16.66 -23.27
C LEU A 349 -15.58 16.54 -23.06
N ASN A 350 -16.09 16.98 -21.89
CA ASN A 350 -17.52 16.92 -21.58
C ASN A 350 -18.35 17.90 -22.44
N SER A 351 -17.74 19.00 -22.88
CA SER A 351 -18.42 20.02 -23.72
C SER A 351 -18.62 19.57 -25.18
N LYS A 352 -17.96 18.50 -25.62
CA LYS A 352 -17.98 18.01 -27.02
C LYS A 352 -18.95 16.85 -27.27
N VAL A 353 -19.59 16.30 -26.23
CA VAL A 353 -20.60 15.23 -26.38
C VAL A 353 -21.98 15.89 -26.47
N PRO A 354 -22.66 15.87 -27.64
CA PRO A 354 -24.02 16.38 -27.75
C PRO A 354 -24.94 15.50 -26.89
N SER A 355 -25.77 16.15 -26.07
CA SER A 355 -26.83 15.56 -25.23
C SER A 355 -27.81 14.69 -26.01
#